data_AF-K4D929-F1
#
_entry.id   AF-K4D929-F1
#
_cell.length_a   1.000
_cell.length_b   1.000
_cell.length_c   1.000
_cell.angle_alpha   90.00
_cell.angle_beta   90.00
_cell.angle_gamma   90.00
#
_symmetry.space_group_name_H-M   'P 1'
#
loop_
_entity.id
_entity.type
_entity.pdbx_description
1 polymer ?
#
loop_
_entity_poly.entity_id
_entity_poly.type
_entity_poly.pdbx_seq_one_letter_code
_entity_poly.pdbx_strand_id
1 'polypeptide(L)'
;MKLRSLYLDGCRKLEKLPENIGDLQDLHMLDASEAAISQPPPSITKLGKLWSGLHEDLGSLHSLENLNVSGSNISCLPKNVKGLLHLQHLNVQFCQNLIELPRELPQNLRELFADYHLALNSSKNLVICYLKMCRLVISDHGTFSSEHINVFL
;
A
#
# COMPACT_ATOMS: atom_id res chain seq x y z
N MET A 1 -16.89 -15.68 -12.66
CA MET A 1 -16.93 -15.28 -11.23
C MET A 1 -16.02 -14.07 -11.08
N LYS A 2 -16.44 -13.06 -10.31
CA LYS A 2 -15.64 -11.85 -10.05
C LYS A 2 -15.13 -11.92 -8.61
N LEU A 3 -13.81 -11.91 -8.41
CA LEU A 3 -13.21 -11.96 -7.08
C LEU A 3 -13.16 -10.55 -6.50
N ARG A 4 -13.83 -10.33 -5.36
CA ARG A 4 -13.90 -9.01 -4.70
C ARG A 4 -12.97 -8.87 -3.50
N SER A 5 -12.66 -9.98 -2.84
CA SER A 5 -11.83 -9.99 -1.65
C SER A 5 -10.85 -11.15 -1.74
N LEU A 6 -9.58 -10.87 -1.51
CA LEU A 6 -8.50 -11.85 -1.47
C LEU A 6 -7.78 -11.72 -0.13
N TYR A 7 -7.78 -12.81 0.63
CA TYR A 7 -7.12 -12.92 1.93
C TYR A 7 -5.95 -13.90 1.81
N LEU A 8 -4.76 -13.40 2.10
CA LEU A 8 -3.47 -14.08 2.09
C LEU A 8 -2.74 -13.84 3.42
N ASP A 9 -3.48 -13.41 4.44
CA ASP A 9 -2.95 -13.12 5.77
C ASP A 9 -2.30 -14.38 6.38
N GLY A 10 -1.17 -14.18 7.05
CA GLY A 10 -0.41 -15.26 7.68
C GLY A 10 0.23 -16.27 6.70
N CYS A 11 0.20 -16.02 5.38
CA CYS A 11 0.83 -16.87 4.38
C CYS A 11 2.36 -16.73 4.38
N ARG A 12 3.03 -17.26 5.41
CA ARG A 12 4.49 -17.15 5.65
C ARG A 12 5.39 -17.83 4.61
N LYS A 13 4.82 -18.59 3.68
CA LYS A 13 5.55 -19.17 2.52
C LYS A 13 5.33 -18.42 1.22
N LEU A 14 4.42 -17.44 1.23
CA LEU A 14 4.10 -16.66 0.05
C LEU A 14 5.10 -15.51 -0.09
N GLU A 15 6.16 -15.74 -0.84
CA GLU A 15 7.24 -14.76 -1.03
C GLU A 15 6.92 -13.70 -2.08
N LYS A 16 5.97 -13.99 -2.97
CA LYS A 16 5.55 -13.13 -4.08
C LYS A 16 4.06 -13.35 -4.38
N LEU A 17 3.39 -12.27 -4.76
CA LEU A 17 2.06 -12.34 -5.37
C LEU A 17 2.18 -12.79 -6.84
N PRO A 18 1.16 -13.49 -7.37
CA PRO A 18 1.18 -13.94 -8.76
C PRO A 18 1.17 -12.74 -9.72
N GLU A 19 1.83 -12.87 -10.89
CA GLU A 19 2.02 -11.75 -11.82
C GLU A 19 0.72 -11.17 -12.39
N ASN A 20 -0.35 -11.98 -12.41
CA ASN A 20 -1.68 -11.65 -12.90
C ASN A 20 -2.61 -11.10 -11.81
N ILE A 21 -2.10 -10.79 -10.61
CA ILE A 21 -2.93 -10.21 -9.53
C ILE A 21 -3.59 -8.88 -9.97
N GLY A 22 -2.93 -8.11 -10.84
CA GLY A 22 -3.47 -6.88 -11.43
C GLY A 22 -4.64 -7.08 -12.40
N ASP A 23 -4.91 -8.31 -12.84
CA ASP A 23 -6.04 -8.63 -13.72
C ASP A 23 -7.37 -8.69 -12.94
N LEU A 24 -7.30 -8.71 -11.60
CA LEU A 24 -8.46 -8.74 -10.71
C LEU A 24 -9.10 -7.35 -10.61
N GLN A 25 -9.69 -6.88 -11.71
CA GLN A 25 -10.24 -5.53 -11.81
C GLN A 25 -11.41 -5.25 -10.87
N ASP A 26 -12.11 -6.29 -10.40
CA ASP A 26 -13.20 -6.19 -9.43
C ASP A 26 -12.75 -6.42 -7.98
N LEU A 27 -11.43 -6.50 -7.71
CA LEU A 27 -10.91 -6.70 -6.36
C LEU A 27 -10.97 -5.40 -5.57
N HIS A 28 -11.70 -5.41 -4.45
CA HIS A 28 -11.83 -4.28 -3.53
C HIS A 28 -10.94 -4.44 -2.28
N MET A 29 -10.72 -5.68 -1.84
CA MET A 29 -9.93 -5.99 -0.65
C MET A 29 -8.77 -6.94 -1.00
N LEU A 30 -7.55 -6.55 -0.64
CA LEU A 30 -6.37 -7.40 -0.63
C LEU A 30 -5.73 -7.36 0.75
N ASP A 31 -5.85 -8.46 1.49
CA ASP A 31 -5.08 -8.69 2.71
C ASP A 31 -3.93 -9.63 2.42
N ALA A 32 -2.71 -9.17 2.67
CA ALA A 32 -1.50 -9.97 2.60
C ALA A 32 -0.62 -9.72 3.85
N SER A 33 -1.26 -9.40 4.98
CA SER A 33 -0.57 -9.16 6.24
C SER A 33 0.16 -10.41 6.74
N GLU A 34 1.29 -10.23 7.42
CA GLU A 34 2.15 -11.31 7.91
C GLU A 34 2.58 -12.35 6.84
N ALA A 35 2.51 -11.98 5.55
CA ALA A 35 3.02 -12.81 4.48
C ALA A 35 4.53 -12.60 4.30
N ALA A 36 5.23 -13.61 3.77
CA ALA A 36 6.68 -13.49 3.48
C ALA A 36 6.98 -12.66 2.22
N ILE A 37 6.02 -11.84 1.78
CA ILE A 37 6.12 -11.06 0.55
C ILE A 37 7.28 -10.08 0.69
N SER A 38 8.30 -10.25 -0.16
CA SER A 38 9.51 -9.42 -0.14
C SER A 38 9.51 -8.33 -1.21
N GLN A 39 8.66 -8.49 -2.23
CA GLN A 39 8.44 -7.50 -3.27
C GLN A 39 6.97 -7.11 -3.34
N PRO A 40 6.65 -5.81 -3.53
CA PRO A 40 5.28 -5.40 -3.78
C PRO A 40 4.70 -6.11 -5.02
N PRO A 41 3.35 -6.23 -5.13
CA PRO A 41 2.72 -6.94 -6.24
C PRO A 41 3.27 -6.48 -7.60
N PRO A 42 3.74 -7.40 -8.48
CA PRO A 42 4.42 -7.05 -9.73
C PRO A 42 3.60 -6.13 -10.65
N SER A 43 2.27 -6.28 -10.65
CA SER A 43 1.36 -5.49 -11.47
C SER A 43 1.33 -4.00 -11.09
N ILE A 44 1.70 -3.64 -9.85
CA ILE A 44 1.88 -2.24 -9.44
C ILE A 44 3.29 -1.72 -9.79
N THR A 45 4.27 -2.62 -9.97
CA THR A 45 5.66 -2.27 -10.37
C THR A 45 5.86 -2.11 -11.87
N LYS A 46 5.00 -2.70 -12.71
CA LYS A 46 5.19 -2.80 -14.17
C LYS A 46 5.04 -1.47 -14.94
N LEU A 47 4.57 -0.40 -14.31
CA LEU A 47 4.34 0.91 -14.95
C LEU A 47 5.56 1.85 -14.96
N GLY A 48 6.73 1.41 -14.48
CA GLY A 48 7.94 2.25 -14.43
C GLY A 48 8.82 2.27 -15.69
N LYS A 49 8.57 1.42 -16.70
CA LYS A 49 9.49 1.23 -17.85
C LYS A 49 8.87 1.33 -19.25
N LEU A 50 7.59 1.65 -19.38
CA LEU A 50 6.93 1.80 -20.68
C LEU A 50 6.08 3.07 -20.72
N TRP A 51 6.74 4.23 -20.66
CA TRP A 51 6.12 5.51 -21.00
C TRP A 51 6.80 6.11 -22.23
N SER A 52 6.52 5.51 -23.38
CA SER A 52 6.54 6.23 -24.66
C SER A 52 5.65 5.48 -25.66
N GLY A 53 4.33 5.71 -25.58
CA GLY A 53 3.39 5.26 -26.60
C GLY A 53 2.85 3.85 -26.39
N LEU A 54 1.79 3.75 -25.59
CA LEU A 54 0.55 3.06 -25.97
C LEU A 54 -0.43 3.19 -24.78
N HIS A 55 -1.64 3.57 -25.12
CA HIS A 55 -2.79 3.66 -24.25
C HIS A 55 -3.19 2.24 -23.76
N GLU A 56 -3.99 2.17 -22.69
CA GLU A 56 -4.81 1.03 -22.24
C GLU A 56 -4.22 0.06 -21.18
N ASP A 57 -4.66 0.25 -19.93
CA ASP A 57 -5.16 -0.78 -18.99
C ASP A 57 -4.46 -2.15 -18.93
N LEU A 58 -3.13 -2.18 -18.76
CA LEU A 58 -2.37 -3.42 -18.53
C LEU A 58 -2.43 -3.96 -17.08
N GLY A 59 -3.63 -4.09 -16.52
CA GLY A 59 -3.84 -4.75 -15.23
C GLY A 59 -3.48 -3.86 -14.05
N SER A 60 -4.40 -2.97 -13.71
CA SER A 60 -4.34 -2.18 -12.49
C SER A 60 -5.51 -2.61 -11.61
N LEU A 61 -5.23 -2.75 -10.31
CA LEU A 61 -6.21 -3.01 -9.26
C LEU A 61 -7.09 -1.76 -9.05
N HIS A 62 -7.81 -1.37 -10.11
CA HIS A 62 -8.50 -0.09 -10.19
C HIS A 62 -9.57 0.04 -9.12
N SER A 63 -10.30 -1.04 -8.84
CA SER A 63 -11.37 -1.06 -7.83
C SER A 63 -10.87 -1.30 -6.41
N LEU A 64 -9.55 -1.42 -6.20
CA LEU A 64 -9.01 -1.75 -4.88
C LEU A 64 -9.21 -0.57 -3.94
N GLU A 65 -9.94 -0.82 -2.87
CA GLU A 65 -10.26 0.15 -1.82
C GLU A 65 -9.39 -0.06 -0.58
N ASN A 66 -9.02 -1.31 -0.30
CA ASN A 66 -8.33 -1.72 0.91
C ASN A 66 -7.11 -2.59 0.58
N LEU A 67 -5.92 -2.12 0.99
CA LEU A 67 -4.66 -2.84 0.87
C LEU A 67 -3.99 -2.97 2.24
N ASN A 68 -3.85 -4.22 2.71
CA ASN A 68 -3.13 -4.53 3.94
C ASN A 68 -1.91 -5.39 3.62
N VAL A 69 -0.72 -4.86 3.90
CA VAL A 69 0.57 -5.58 3.76
C VAL A 69 1.37 -5.52 5.06
N SER A 70 0.71 -5.23 6.18
CA SER A 70 1.38 -5.08 7.47
C SER A 70 2.14 -6.34 7.87
N GLY A 71 3.26 -6.19 8.58
CA GLY A 71 4.09 -7.33 8.98
C GLY A 71 4.73 -8.10 7.83
N SER A 72 4.63 -7.62 6.59
CA SER A 72 5.29 -8.24 5.44
C SER A 72 6.75 -7.82 5.32
N ASN A 73 7.54 -8.59 4.57
CA ASN A 73 8.96 -8.33 4.33
C ASN A 73 9.23 -7.33 3.20
N ILE A 74 8.25 -6.51 2.80
CA ILE A 74 8.40 -5.55 1.72
C ILE A 74 9.48 -4.52 2.05
N SER A 75 10.34 -4.21 1.08
CA SER A 75 11.39 -3.20 1.23
C SER A 75 11.04 -1.85 0.61
N CYS A 76 10.08 -1.84 -0.31
CA CYS A 76 9.56 -0.64 -0.93
C CYS A 76 8.10 -0.83 -1.35
N LEU A 77 7.36 0.28 -1.40
CA LEU A 77 6.11 0.34 -2.14
C LEU A 77 6.39 0.65 -3.62
N PRO A 78 5.51 0.20 -4.53
CA PRO A 78 5.68 0.41 -5.95
C PRO A 78 5.49 1.90 -6.31
N LYS A 79 6.32 2.42 -7.22
CA LYS A 79 6.32 3.85 -7.61
C LYS A 79 4.98 4.35 -8.14
N ASN A 80 4.16 3.47 -8.70
CA ASN A 80 2.84 3.82 -9.24
C ASN A 80 1.68 3.54 -8.28
N VAL A 81 1.92 3.47 -6.95
CA VAL A 81 0.83 3.33 -5.98
C VAL A 81 -0.23 4.44 -6.13
N LYS A 82 0.18 5.63 -6.58
CA LYS A 82 -0.73 6.75 -6.89
C LYS A 82 -1.82 6.42 -7.92
N GLY A 83 -1.59 5.42 -8.78
CA GLY A 83 -2.53 4.95 -9.79
C GLY A 83 -3.67 4.10 -9.23
N LEU A 84 -3.63 3.73 -7.95
CA LEU A 84 -4.74 3.03 -7.27
C LEU A 84 -5.84 4.04 -6.91
N LEU A 85 -6.54 4.53 -7.93
CA LEU A 85 -7.44 5.67 -7.80
C LEU A 85 -8.57 5.47 -6.78
N HIS A 86 -8.99 4.24 -6.49
CA HIS A 86 -10.04 3.95 -5.51
C HIS A 86 -9.51 3.54 -4.14
N LEU A 87 -8.18 3.49 -3.94
CA LEU A 87 -7.61 3.05 -2.66
C LEU A 87 -7.91 4.07 -1.56
N GLN A 88 -8.62 3.63 -0.53
CA GLN A 88 -9.05 4.43 0.62
C GLN A 88 -8.28 4.05 1.88
N HIS A 89 -7.87 2.79 2.02
CA HIS A 89 -7.19 2.29 3.22
C HIS A 89 -5.89 1.58 2.84
N LEU A 90 -4.78 2.03 3.40
CA LEU A 90 -3.46 1.43 3.23
C LEU A 90 -2.83 1.14 4.59
N ASN A 91 -2.49 -0.13 4.85
CA ASN A 91 -1.74 -0.53 6.04
C ASN A 91 -0.38 -1.11 5.67
N VAL A 92 0.68 -0.45 6.12
CA VAL A 92 2.10 -0.83 5.93
C VAL A 92 2.86 -0.88 7.26
N GLN A 93 2.15 -1.02 8.38
CA GLN A 93 2.77 -1.14 9.70
C GLN A 93 3.60 -2.42 9.82
N PHE A 94 4.55 -2.44 10.74
CA PHE A 94 5.39 -3.61 11.04
C PHE A 94 6.19 -4.15 9.83
N CYS A 95 6.36 -3.36 8.77
CA CYS A 95 7.17 -3.74 7.61
C CYS A 95 8.64 -3.40 7.89
N GLN A 96 9.37 -4.32 8.52
CA GLN A 96 10.73 -4.06 9.05
C GLN A 96 11.75 -3.63 7.98
N ASN A 97 11.58 -4.06 6.73
CA ASN A 97 12.47 -3.72 5.62
C ASN A 97 12.04 -2.47 4.84
N LEU A 98 10.84 -1.93 5.11
CA LEU A 98 10.33 -0.75 4.44
C LEU A 98 10.99 0.48 5.05
N ILE A 99 11.65 1.29 4.22
CA ILE A 99 12.48 2.43 4.66
C ILE A 99 11.76 3.76 4.44
N GLU A 100 11.00 3.86 3.35
CA GLU A 100 10.30 5.09 2.94
C GLU A 100 8.94 4.77 2.29
N LEU A 101 8.03 5.74 2.39
CA LEU A 101 6.80 5.78 1.60
C LEU A 101 7.07 6.40 0.22
N PRO A 102 6.30 6.01 -0.81
CA PRO A 102 6.47 6.56 -2.15
C PRO A 102 6.10 8.04 -2.16
N ARG A 103 6.67 8.79 -3.11
CA ARG A 103 6.50 10.25 -3.18
C ARG A 103 5.04 10.69 -3.34
N GLU A 104 4.25 9.90 -4.04
CA GLU A 104 2.85 10.18 -4.29
C GLU A 104 2.03 8.99 -3.78
N LEU A 105 1.14 9.26 -2.82
CA LEU A 105 0.12 8.30 -2.37
C LEU A 105 -1.14 8.40 -3.25
N PRO A 106 -2.03 7.38 -3.22
CA PRO A 106 -3.31 7.44 -3.91
C PRO A 106 -4.12 8.68 -3.54
N GLN A 107 -4.74 9.31 -4.53
CA GLN A 107 -5.46 10.58 -4.35
C GLN A 107 -6.65 10.47 -3.39
N ASN A 108 -7.33 9.31 -3.37
CA ASN A 108 -8.52 9.06 -2.55
C ASN A 108 -8.21 8.35 -1.24
N LEU A 109 -6.93 8.28 -0.84
CA LEU A 109 -6.52 7.63 0.39
C LEU A 109 -7.08 8.38 1.60
N ARG A 110 -7.91 7.70 2.39
CA ARG A 110 -8.57 8.25 3.59
C ARG A 110 -7.82 7.87 4.86
N GLU A 111 -7.29 6.65 4.90
CA GLU A 111 -6.61 6.10 6.06
C GLU A 111 -5.26 5.48 5.68
N LEU A 112 -4.21 5.88 6.39
CA LEU A 112 -2.88 5.31 6.29
C LEU A 112 -2.45 4.87 7.68
N PHE A 113 -2.00 3.63 7.75
CA PHE A 113 -1.37 3.06 8.93
C PHE A 113 0.09 2.80 8.57
N ALA A 114 1.00 3.52 9.23
CA ALA A 114 2.42 3.44 8.97
C ALA A 114 3.22 3.51 10.28
N ASP A 115 4.46 3.06 10.23
CA ASP A 115 5.35 3.12 11.38
C ASP A 115 6.03 4.49 11.50
N TYR A 116 6.43 4.85 12.70
CA TYR A 116 7.03 6.15 13.00
C TYR A 116 8.30 6.42 12.19
N HIS A 117 9.16 5.41 11.99
CA HIS A 117 10.38 5.56 11.19
C HIS A 117 10.08 5.86 9.72
N LEU A 118 9.01 5.27 9.16
CA LEU A 118 8.55 5.57 7.79
C LEU A 118 8.05 7.01 7.69
N ALA A 119 7.34 7.47 8.72
CA ALA A 119 6.80 8.81 8.77
C ALA A 119 7.92 9.87 8.80
N LEU A 120 8.96 9.65 9.60
CA LEU A 120 10.11 10.56 9.68
C LEU A 120 10.92 10.61 8.39
N ASN A 121 11.20 9.45 7.78
CA ASN A 121 12.04 9.38 6.58
C ASN A 121 11.36 9.97 5.34
N SER A 122 10.02 9.99 5.30
CA SER A 122 9.25 10.44 4.14
C SER A 122 8.94 11.95 4.14
N SER A 123 9.75 12.74 4.86
CA SER A 123 9.56 14.13 5.34
C SER A 123 9.01 15.21 4.39
N LYS A 124 8.85 14.93 3.09
CA LYS A 124 8.25 15.87 2.11
C LYS A 124 6.81 15.51 1.70
N ASN A 125 6.36 14.27 1.90
CA ASN A 125 5.07 13.82 1.35
C ASN A 125 3.99 13.66 2.41
N LEU A 126 4.37 13.33 3.66
CA LEU A 126 3.40 13.24 4.73
C LEU A 126 2.69 14.56 4.97
N VAL A 127 3.37 15.71 4.89
CA VAL A 127 2.74 17.04 5.06
C VAL A 127 1.59 17.26 4.06
N ILE A 128 1.71 16.77 2.81
CA ILE A 128 0.65 16.85 1.80
C ILE A 128 -0.44 15.79 2.06
N CYS A 129 -0.07 14.60 2.52
CA CYS A 129 -1.03 13.55 2.88
C CYS A 129 -1.84 13.92 4.12
N TYR A 130 -1.22 14.53 5.14
CA TYR A 130 -1.86 15.05 6.36
C TYR A 130 -3.02 16.01 6.07
N LEU A 131 -2.97 16.76 4.96
CA LEU A 131 -4.03 17.70 4.57
C LEU A 131 -5.19 17.04 3.80
N LYS A 132 -5.04 15.79 3.34
CA LYS A 132 -6.03 15.10 2.51
C LYS A 132 -6.68 13.89 3.19
N MET A 133 -6.03 13.32 4.20
CA MET A 133 -6.46 12.09 4.85
C MET A 133 -7.39 12.36 6.03
N CYS A 134 -8.41 11.53 6.20
CA CYS A 134 -9.31 11.61 7.36
C CYS A 134 -8.66 11.03 8.62
N ARG A 135 -7.72 10.08 8.47
CA ARG A 135 -7.05 9.43 9.60
C ARG A 135 -5.64 9.01 9.23
N LEU A 136 -4.69 9.36 10.08
CA LEU A 136 -3.33 8.83 10.02
C LEU A 136 -3.02 8.13 11.35
N VAL A 137 -2.63 6.87 11.26
CA VAL A 137 -2.16 6.12 12.44
C VAL A 137 -0.68 5.90 12.30
N ILE A 138 0.07 6.45 13.25
CA ILE A 138 1.51 6.22 13.36
C ILE A 138 1.75 5.34 14.58
N SER A 139 2.59 4.32 14.44
CA SER A 139 2.96 3.44 15.56
C SER A 139 4.46 3.39 15.72
N ASP A 140 4.91 3.42 16.97
CA ASP A 140 6.32 3.25 17.32
C ASP A 140 6.63 1.77 17.56
N HIS A 141 7.71 1.28 16.96
CA HIS A 141 8.21 -0.08 17.21
C HIS A 141 9.04 -0.09 18.47
N GLY A 142 8.36 -0.08 19.63
CA GLY A 142 9.04 -0.15 20.92
C GLY A 142 8.13 -0.02 22.13
N THR A 143 6.94 0.53 21.95
CA THR A 143 5.97 0.72 23.03
C THR A 143 4.57 0.39 22.51
N PHE A 144 3.73 -0.25 23.33
CA PHE A 144 2.31 -0.49 23.02
C PHE A 144 1.48 0.82 22.89
N SER A 145 2.11 1.99 22.85
CA SER A 145 1.46 3.27 22.61
C SER A 145 1.48 3.57 21.11
N SER A 146 0.44 3.17 20.40
CA SER A 146 0.12 3.80 19.12
C SER A 146 -0.30 5.24 19.40
N GLU A 147 0.47 6.22 18.93
CA GLU A 147 0.00 7.60 18.93
C GLU A 147 -1.03 7.76 17.80
N HIS A 148 -2.31 7.84 18.18
CA HIS A 148 -3.37 8.16 17.26
C HIS A 148 -3.34 9.66 16.96
N ILE A 149 -2.63 10.05 15.91
CA ILE A 149 -2.76 11.41 15.38
C ILE A 149 -4.04 11.46 14.53
N ASN A 150 -5.18 11.63 15.21
CA ASN A 150 -6.40 11.98 14.50
C ASN A 150 -6.27 13.45 14.07
N VAL A 151 -5.91 13.67 12.81
CA VAL A 151 -6.03 15.00 12.19
C VAL A 151 -7.50 15.18 11.81
N PHE A 152 -8.30 15.69 12.74
CA PHE A 152 -9.62 16.22 12.41
C PHE A 152 -9.43 17.65 11.88
N LEU A 153 -9.68 17.86 10.59
CA LEU A 153 -9.92 19.18 10.01
C LEU A 153 -11.41 19.51 10.06
#